data_AF-A0A2M6ZPL1-F1
#
_entry.id   AF-A0A2M6ZPL1-F1
#
_cell.length_a   1.000
_cell.length_b   1.000
_cell.length_c   1.000
_cell.angle_alpha   90.00
_cell.angle_beta   90.00
_cell.angle_gamma   90.00
#
_symmetry.space_group_name_H-M   'P 1'
#
loop_
_entity.id
_entity.type
_entity.pdbx_description
1 polymer ?
#
loop_
_entity_poly.entity_id
_entity_poly.type
_entity_poly.pdbx_seq_one_letter_code
_entity_poly.pdbx_strand_id
1 'polypeptide(L)'
;MEKFHHIHKTGSGRFYPLEIGWVAQDIYKIPLDKNLTENACRSGCRLYGRNGGCPPFSPDFKLLRKKFKLANIIYTKLLIDNYPPNVLAGSYYVRWSFVEALLTPFTNRFAAIVNDDENRLFLSSGFCKGCGNQRCAVKESSKCRHPLRRTFSLESTGVIVSEVAEKFLGFELFWWDRFNKDYYPAYMTKIVSILGNQPIDNSDISALLK
;
A
#
# COMPACT_ATOMS: atom_id res chain seq x y z
N MET A 1 15.32 3.77 11.13
CA MET A 1 14.54 2.96 10.19
C MET A 1 15.20 1.59 10.13
N GLU A 2 14.43 0.54 10.33
CA GLU A 2 14.92 -0.83 10.20
C GLU A 2 14.64 -1.34 8.78
N LYS A 3 15.53 -2.18 8.25
CA LYS A 3 15.39 -2.79 6.93
C LYS A 3 16.12 -4.13 6.82
N PHE A 4 15.62 -5.02 5.98
CA PHE A 4 16.28 -6.27 5.62
C PHE A 4 15.86 -6.72 4.22
N HIS A 5 16.57 -7.75 3.72
CA HIS A 5 16.28 -8.39 2.44
C HIS A 5 15.58 -9.72 2.67
N HIS A 6 14.53 -9.98 1.89
CA HIS A 6 13.77 -11.23 1.91
C HIS A 6 13.67 -11.81 0.49
N ILE A 7 13.94 -13.09 0.34
CA ILE A 7 13.76 -13.79 -0.92
C ILE A 7 12.32 -14.31 -0.99
N HIS A 8 11.46 -13.59 -1.70
CA HIS A 8 10.07 -13.99 -1.87
C HIS A 8 9.93 -15.08 -2.94
N LYS A 9 9.37 -16.22 -2.56
CA LYS A 9 8.98 -17.29 -3.49
C LYS A 9 7.54 -17.13 -3.94
N THR A 10 7.31 -16.97 -5.24
CA THR A 10 5.96 -16.94 -5.82
C THR A 10 5.35 -18.34 -5.88
N GLY A 11 4.03 -18.41 -6.07
CA GLY A 11 3.34 -19.70 -6.30
C GLY A 11 3.85 -20.48 -7.52
N SER A 12 4.46 -19.79 -8.49
CA SER A 12 5.13 -20.40 -9.66
C SER A 12 6.56 -20.86 -9.39
N GLY A 13 7.05 -20.76 -8.15
CA GLY A 13 8.39 -21.19 -7.75
C GLY A 13 9.52 -20.23 -8.13
N ARG A 14 9.21 -19.01 -8.60
CA ARG A 14 10.21 -17.98 -8.88
C ARG A 14 10.58 -17.23 -7.61
N PHE A 15 11.82 -16.77 -7.53
CA PHE A 15 12.36 -16.06 -6.38
C PHE A 15 12.62 -14.61 -6.75
N TYR A 16 12.18 -13.69 -5.90
CA TYR A 16 12.41 -12.25 -6.06
C TYR A 16 12.96 -11.68 -4.76
N PRO A 17 14.16 -11.07 -4.79
CA PRO A 17 14.68 -10.38 -3.62
C PRO A 17 13.91 -9.07 -3.41
N LEU A 18 13.31 -8.95 -2.23
CA LEU A 18 12.57 -7.77 -1.80
C LEU A 18 13.35 -7.08 -0.69
N GLU A 19 13.50 -5.76 -0.77
CA GLU A 19 13.89 -4.93 0.37
C GLU A 19 12.61 -4.58 1.13
N ILE A 20 12.62 -4.80 2.44
CA ILE A 20 11.52 -4.48 3.35
C ILE A 20 12.08 -3.59 4.43
N GLY A 21 11.37 -2.52 4.74
CA GLY A 21 11.73 -1.65 5.85
C GLY A 21 10.52 -0.98 6.48
N TRP A 22 10.70 -0.53 7.70
CA TRP A 22 9.63 0.11 8.46
C TRP A 22 10.17 1.15 9.43
N VAL A 23 9.27 2.04 9.80
CA VAL A 23 9.49 3.07 10.81
C VAL A 23 8.17 3.42 11.48
N ALA A 24 8.19 3.53 12.80
CA ALA A 24 7.08 4.10 13.55
C ALA A 24 7.22 5.62 13.57
N GLN A 25 6.14 6.34 13.28
CA GLN A 25 6.09 7.80 13.36
C GLN A 25 4.91 8.26 14.19
N ASP A 26 5.10 9.39 14.85
CA ASP A 26 4.00 10.12 15.48
C ASP A 26 2.92 10.39 14.42
N ILE A 27 1.67 10.05 14.75
CA ILE A 27 0.55 10.14 13.83
C ILE A 27 0.38 11.54 13.25
N TYR A 28 0.73 12.59 14.00
CA TYR A 28 0.58 13.99 13.60
C TYR A 28 1.68 14.45 12.65
N LYS A 29 2.81 13.75 12.57
CA LYS A 29 3.90 14.05 11.61
C LYS A 29 3.58 13.58 10.19
N ILE A 30 2.59 12.69 10.02
CA ILE A 30 2.26 12.17 8.70
C ILE A 30 1.78 13.32 7.77
N PRO A 31 2.33 13.48 6.56
CA PRO A 31 1.94 14.55 5.64
C PRO A 31 0.54 14.27 5.07
N LEU A 32 -0.34 15.28 5.10
CA LEU A 32 -1.72 15.16 4.63
C LEU A 32 -2.11 16.32 3.70
N ASP A 33 -2.77 15.96 2.62
CA ASP A 33 -3.64 16.85 1.86
C ASP A 33 -4.75 16.00 1.22
N LYS A 34 -5.93 16.06 1.83
CA LYS A 34 -7.11 15.30 1.40
C LYS A 34 -7.60 15.76 0.03
N ASN A 35 -7.53 17.05 -0.25
CA ASN A 35 -7.99 17.59 -1.53
C ASN A 35 -7.05 17.17 -2.66
N LEU A 36 -5.74 17.29 -2.43
CA LEU A 36 -4.71 16.86 -3.39
C LEU A 36 -4.87 15.37 -3.73
N THR A 37 -4.91 14.52 -2.70
CA THR A 37 -4.98 13.06 -2.88
C THR A 37 -6.31 12.60 -3.49
N GLU A 38 -7.45 13.21 -3.11
CA GLU A 38 -8.73 12.92 -3.74
C GLU A 38 -8.80 13.37 -5.20
N ASN A 39 -8.25 14.54 -5.53
CA ASN A 39 -8.16 15.01 -6.90
C ASN A 39 -7.29 14.08 -7.75
N ALA A 40 -6.14 13.66 -7.24
CA ALA A 40 -5.28 12.67 -7.89
C ALA A 40 -6.00 11.33 -8.11
N CYS A 41 -6.76 10.85 -7.12
CA CYS A 41 -7.59 9.65 -7.29
C CYS A 41 -8.68 9.86 -8.36
N ARG A 42 -9.36 11.02 -8.35
CA ARG A 42 -10.47 11.33 -9.26
C ARG A 42 -10.00 11.42 -10.71
N SER A 43 -8.85 12.03 -10.97
CA SER A 43 -8.30 12.20 -12.32
C SER A 43 -7.50 10.99 -12.80
N GLY A 44 -6.77 10.32 -11.91
CA GLY A 44 -5.80 9.28 -12.26
C GLY A 44 -6.29 7.84 -12.08
N CYS A 45 -7.35 7.59 -11.31
CA CYS A 45 -7.77 6.24 -10.97
C CYS A 45 -9.20 5.91 -11.42
N ARG A 46 -9.31 4.92 -12.32
CA ARG A 46 -10.60 4.38 -12.81
C ARG A 46 -11.51 3.79 -11.70
N LEU A 47 -10.99 3.60 -10.49
CA LEU A 47 -11.70 3.02 -9.35
C LEU A 47 -12.25 4.07 -8.37
N TYR A 48 -12.00 5.37 -8.59
CA TYR A 48 -12.59 6.44 -7.80
C TYR A 48 -14.12 6.33 -7.76
N GLY A 49 -14.70 6.44 -6.55
CA GLY A 49 -16.15 6.31 -6.35
C GLY A 49 -16.75 4.94 -6.67
N ARG A 50 -15.94 3.90 -6.89
CA ARG A 50 -16.44 2.55 -7.28
C ARG A 50 -16.22 1.47 -6.22
N ASN A 51 -15.39 1.72 -5.22
CA ASN A 51 -15.05 0.72 -4.20
C ASN A 51 -14.94 1.32 -2.81
N GLY A 52 -15.19 0.52 -1.78
CA GLY A 52 -15.19 0.98 -0.39
C GLY A 52 -13.81 1.32 0.18
N GLY A 53 -12.71 0.97 -0.48
CA GLY A 53 -11.37 1.30 0.00
C GLY A 53 -10.83 2.63 -0.53
N CYS A 54 -11.60 3.32 -1.38
CA CYS A 54 -11.17 4.54 -2.05
C CYS A 54 -12.11 5.71 -1.76
N PRO A 55 -11.70 6.95 -2.08
CA PRO A 55 -12.58 8.10 -1.94
C PRO A 55 -13.83 7.96 -2.83
N PRO A 56 -14.98 8.53 -2.42
CA PRO A 56 -15.20 9.31 -1.19
C PRO A 56 -15.51 8.44 0.05
N PHE A 57 -15.39 7.11 -0.05
CA PHE A 57 -15.87 6.19 0.99
C PHE A 57 -14.81 5.83 2.04
N SER A 58 -13.55 6.21 1.82
CA SER A 58 -12.45 6.05 2.79
C SER A 58 -12.54 7.10 3.90
N PRO A 59 -12.13 6.77 5.14
CA PRO A 59 -12.10 7.72 6.24
C PRO A 59 -11.07 8.82 6.00
N ASP A 60 -11.29 10.01 6.57
CA ASP A 60 -10.27 11.05 6.65
C ASP A 60 -9.21 10.67 7.69
N PHE A 61 -7.94 10.71 7.32
CA PHE A 61 -6.83 10.43 8.22
C PHE A 61 -6.82 11.36 9.44
N LYS A 62 -7.30 12.60 9.32
CA LYS A 62 -7.46 13.53 10.47
C LYS A 62 -8.40 12.96 11.54
N LEU A 63 -9.41 12.18 11.15
CA LEU A 63 -10.27 11.48 12.10
C LEU A 63 -9.56 10.27 12.70
N LEU A 64 -8.78 9.53 11.90
CA LEU A 64 -7.99 8.40 12.38
C LEU A 64 -6.97 8.82 13.44
N ARG A 65 -6.35 10.00 13.32
CA ARG A 65 -5.38 10.51 14.32
C ARG A 65 -5.96 10.72 15.72
N LYS A 66 -7.28 10.86 15.83
CA LYS A 66 -7.95 10.98 17.13
C LYS A 66 -7.98 9.65 17.89
N LYS A 67 -7.86 8.52 17.18
CA LYS A 67 -7.93 7.17 17.75
C LYS A 67 -6.54 6.54 17.96
N PHE A 68 -5.58 6.84 17.10
CA PHE A 68 -4.26 6.20 17.10
C PHE A 68 -3.15 7.22 17.33
N LYS A 69 -2.11 6.82 18.07
CA LYS A 69 -0.95 7.68 18.37
C LYS A 69 0.19 7.55 17.36
N LEU A 70 0.30 6.39 16.72
CA LEU A 70 1.41 6.05 15.83
C LEU A 70 0.91 5.58 14.46
N ALA A 71 1.69 5.91 13.44
CA ALA A 71 1.65 5.26 12.14
C ALA A 71 2.92 4.44 11.95
N ASN A 72 2.79 3.12 11.94
CA ASN A 72 3.86 2.23 11.52
C ASN A 72 3.85 2.19 10.00
N ILE A 73 4.82 2.84 9.36
CA ILE A 73 4.96 2.89 7.90
C ILE A 73 5.84 1.72 7.48
N ILE A 74 5.36 0.91 6.55
CA ILE A 74 6.07 -0.25 6.04
C ILE A 74 6.16 -0.11 4.53
N TYR A 75 7.35 -0.32 3.97
CA TYR A 75 7.53 -0.43 2.53
C TYR A 75 8.04 -1.80 2.12
N THR A 76 7.72 -2.17 0.89
CA THR A 76 8.34 -3.28 0.18
C THR A 76 8.77 -2.78 -1.17
N LYS A 77 10.03 -3.02 -1.51
CA LYS A 77 10.71 -2.52 -2.70
C LYS A 77 11.29 -3.68 -3.51
N LEU A 78 11.12 -3.62 -4.82
CA LEU A 78 11.77 -4.51 -5.78
C LEU A 78 12.59 -3.67 -6.76
N LEU A 79 13.89 -3.93 -6.85
CA LEU A 79 14.76 -3.31 -7.84
C LEU A 79 14.39 -3.78 -9.25
N ILE A 80 14.45 -2.87 -10.23
CA ILE A 80 14.12 -3.20 -11.62
C ILE A 80 15.02 -4.29 -12.21
N ASP A 81 16.28 -4.37 -11.78
CA ASP A 81 17.23 -5.42 -12.21
C ASP A 81 16.75 -6.85 -11.90
N ASN A 82 15.81 -7.00 -10.96
CA ASN A 82 15.22 -8.29 -10.60
C ASN A 82 13.94 -8.61 -11.40
N TYR A 83 13.56 -7.78 -12.36
CA TYR A 83 12.40 -8.03 -13.21
C TYR A 83 12.74 -9.06 -14.29
N PRO A 84 11.80 -9.95 -14.65
CA PRO A 84 11.99 -10.83 -15.79
C PRO A 84 12.17 -10.01 -17.10
N PRO A 85 13.09 -10.38 -18.00
CA PRO A 85 13.31 -9.65 -19.25
C PRO A 85 12.04 -9.48 -20.10
N ASN A 86 11.18 -10.50 -20.12
CA ASN A 86 9.91 -10.45 -20.85
C ASN A 86 8.89 -9.49 -20.23
N VAL A 87 8.99 -9.19 -18.93
CA VAL A 87 8.17 -8.17 -18.27
C VAL A 87 8.68 -6.78 -18.66
N LEU A 88 10.01 -6.57 -18.66
CA LEU A 88 10.64 -5.31 -19.05
C LEU A 88 10.35 -4.96 -20.51
N ALA A 89 10.47 -5.93 -21.42
CA ALA A 89 10.10 -5.76 -22.82
C ALA A 89 8.57 -5.59 -23.05
N GLY A 90 7.76 -5.84 -22.03
CA GLY A 90 6.30 -5.73 -22.10
C GLY A 90 5.79 -4.29 -22.09
N SER A 91 4.49 -4.14 -22.34
CA SER A 91 3.81 -2.84 -22.26
C SER A 91 3.76 -2.31 -20.83
N TYR A 92 3.42 -1.02 -20.68
CA TYR A 92 3.09 -0.41 -19.38
C TYR A 92 2.19 -1.31 -18.51
N TYR A 93 1.16 -1.90 -19.13
CA TYR A 93 0.21 -2.74 -18.40
C TYR A 93 0.82 -4.06 -17.92
N VAL A 94 1.72 -4.68 -18.70
CA VAL A 94 2.45 -5.89 -18.29
C VAL A 94 3.35 -5.56 -17.09
N ARG A 95 4.12 -4.47 -17.18
CA ARG A 95 5.02 -4.01 -16.11
C ARG A 95 4.26 -3.68 -14.83
N TRP A 96 3.16 -2.92 -14.95
CA TRP A 96 2.27 -2.58 -13.82
C TRP A 96 1.63 -3.82 -13.20
N SER A 97 1.09 -4.73 -14.03
CA SER A 97 0.43 -5.95 -13.55
C SER A 97 1.39 -6.88 -12.82
N PHE A 98 2.66 -6.92 -13.24
CA PHE A 98 3.69 -7.66 -12.53
C PHE A 98 3.91 -7.12 -11.10
N VAL A 99 4.00 -5.80 -10.93
CA VAL A 99 4.12 -5.18 -9.60
C VAL A 99 2.91 -5.51 -8.73
N GLU A 100 1.71 -5.40 -9.29
CA GLU A 100 0.46 -5.71 -8.58
C GLU A 100 0.35 -7.19 -8.21
N ALA A 101 0.80 -8.10 -9.06
CA ALA A 101 0.75 -9.53 -8.81
C ALA A 101 1.78 -9.97 -7.76
N LEU A 102 2.92 -9.29 -7.68
CA LEU A 102 4.02 -9.64 -6.78
C LEU A 102 3.93 -8.90 -5.43
N LEU A 103 3.91 -7.56 -5.44
CA LEU A 103 4.02 -6.77 -4.22
C LEU A 103 2.70 -6.62 -3.46
N THR A 104 1.56 -6.60 -4.13
CA THR A 104 0.27 -6.40 -3.44
C THR A 104 -0.11 -7.59 -2.54
N PRO A 105 -0.03 -8.86 -2.98
CA PRO A 105 -0.28 -10.00 -2.08
C PRO A 105 0.72 -10.07 -0.95
N PHE A 106 1.98 -9.72 -1.22
CA PHE A 106 3.04 -9.71 -0.21
C PHE A 106 2.77 -8.66 0.89
N THR A 107 2.57 -7.39 0.51
CA THR A 107 2.33 -6.30 1.47
C THR A 107 1.02 -6.45 2.22
N ASN A 108 0.00 -7.06 1.62
CA ASN A 108 -1.26 -7.33 2.33
C ASN A 108 -1.11 -8.40 3.44
N ARG A 109 0.00 -9.16 3.50
CA ARG A 109 0.28 -10.04 4.65
C ARG A 109 0.43 -9.24 5.94
N PHE A 110 0.89 -7.99 5.87
CA PHE A 110 1.00 -7.11 7.04
C PHE A 110 -0.36 -6.79 7.69
N ALA A 111 -1.47 -6.98 6.97
CA ALA A 111 -2.80 -6.88 7.57
C ALA A 111 -3.00 -7.88 8.71
N ALA A 112 -2.30 -9.03 8.70
CA ALA A 112 -2.39 -10.03 9.75
C ALA A 112 -1.79 -9.57 11.09
N ILE A 113 -0.94 -8.53 11.13
CA ILE A 113 -0.46 -7.93 12.39
C ILE A 113 -1.59 -7.25 13.17
N VAL A 114 -2.68 -6.88 12.49
CA VAL A 114 -3.84 -6.21 13.08
C VAL A 114 -4.87 -7.23 13.59
N ASN A 115 -4.66 -8.54 13.43
CA ASN A 115 -5.57 -9.66 13.75
C ASN A 115 -6.67 -9.37 14.80
N ASP A 116 -7.84 -8.92 14.35
CA ASP A 116 -9.00 -8.51 15.18
C ASP A 116 -8.70 -7.52 16.34
N ASP A 117 -7.54 -6.86 16.34
CA ASP A 117 -7.18 -5.81 17.29
C ASP A 117 -7.84 -4.49 16.91
N GLU A 118 -8.90 -4.14 17.63
CA GLU A 118 -9.62 -2.88 17.45
C GLU A 118 -8.78 -1.63 17.73
N ASN A 119 -7.62 -1.77 18.37
CA ASN A 119 -6.66 -0.70 18.64
C ASN A 119 -5.61 -0.56 17.54
N ARG A 120 -5.73 -1.34 16.46
CA ARG A 120 -4.90 -1.21 15.26
C ARG A 120 -5.77 -1.07 14.01
N LEU A 121 -5.22 -0.44 12.97
CA LEU A 121 -5.88 -0.32 11.66
C LEU A 121 -4.85 -0.46 10.54
N PHE A 122 -5.10 -1.40 9.64
CA PHE A 122 -4.29 -1.56 8.44
C PHE A 122 -4.78 -0.67 7.29
N LEU A 123 -3.86 0.13 6.75
CA LEU A 123 -4.02 0.94 5.54
C LEU A 123 -3.16 0.34 4.43
N SER A 124 -3.78 -0.05 3.32
CA SER A 124 -3.16 -0.77 2.22
C SER A 124 -2.55 0.16 1.15
N SER A 125 -1.92 -0.43 0.15
CA SER A 125 -1.43 0.25 -1.05
C SER A 125 -2.28 -0.16 -2.26
N GLY A 126 -3.40 0.53 -2.44
CA GLY A 126 -4.34 0.31 -3.55
C GLY A 126 -5.79 0.13 -3.09
N PHE A 127 -6.64 -0.37 -4.00
CA PHE A 127 -8.07 -0.52 -3.75
C PHE A 127 -8.39 -1.74 -2.86
N CYS A 128 -9.56 -1.70 -2.21
CA CYS A 128 -10.04 -2.80 -1.36
C CYS A 128 -10.35 -4.06 -2.17
N LYS A 129 -9.85 -5.22 -1.71
CA LYS A 129 -10.11 -6.55 -2.29
C LYS A 129 -11.05 -7.41 -1.44
N GLY A 130 -11.63 -6.87 -0.37
CA GLY A 130 -12.42 -7.63 0.61
C GLY A 130 -13.68 -8.32 0.05
N CYS A 131 -14.22 -7.84 -1.06
CA CYS A 131 -15.37 -8.46 -1.75
C CYS A 131 -14.98 -9.61 -2.69
N GLY A 132 -13.68 -9.85 -2.94
CA GLY A 132 -13.23 -10.74 -4.02
C GLY A 132 -13.82 -10.31 -5.36
N ASN A 133 -14.51 -11.23 -6.04
CA ASN A 133 -15.16 -10.98 -7.34
C ASN A 133 -16.58 -10.38 -7.21
N GLN A 134 -17.10 -10.16 -6.00
CA GLN A 134 -18.44 -9.59 -5.82
C GLN A 134 -18.45 -8.07 -6.02
N ARG A 135 -19.51 -7.54 -6.67
CA ARG A 135 -19.72 -6.09 -6.84
C ARG A 135 -19.75 -5.37 -5.49
N CYS A 136 -19.03 -4.25 -5.36
CA CYS A 136 -19.01 -3.49 -4.10
C CYS A 136 -20.37 -2.82 -3.82
N ALA A 137 -20.97 -3.11 -2.66
CA ALA A 137 -22.27 -2.56 -2.25
C ALA A 137 -22.21 -1.11 -1.78
N VAL A 138 -21.02 -0.59 -1.46
CA VAL A 138 -20.87 0.77 -0.89
C VAL A 138 -21.41 1.84 -1.84
N LYS A 139 -21.37 1.59 -3.15
CA LYS A 139 -21.87 2.51 -4.17
C LYS A 139 -23.39 2.67 -4.10
N GLU A 140 -24.10 1.65 -3.61
CA GLU A 140 -25.56 1.61 -3.58
C GLU A 140 -26.12 2.00 -2.22
N SER A 141 -25.46 1.58 -1.13
CA SER A 141 -26.00 1.73 0.23
C SER A 141 -25.09 2.48 1.20
N SER A 142 -23.92 2.93 0.76
CA SER A 142 -22.84 3.46 1.62
C SER A 142 -22.37 2.51 2.73
N LYS A 143 -22.86 1.27 2.77
CA LYS A 143 -22.52 0.24 3.76
C LYS A 143 -21.72 -0.89 3.10
N CYS A 144 -20.62 -1.29 3.74
CA CYS A 144 -19.83 -2.41 3.28
C CYS A 144 -20.48 -3.73 3.72
N ARG A 145 -20.57 -4.72 2.82
CA ARG A 145 -21.01 -6.09 3.17
C ARG A 145 -19.97 -6.87 3.97
N HIS A 146 -18.70 -6.48 3.87
CA HIS A 146 -17.56 -7.17 4.48
C HIS A 146 -16.70 -6.19 5.28
N PRO A 147 -17.24 -5.53 6.33
CA PRO A 147 -16.54 -4.45 7.03
C PRO A 147 -15.20 -4.89 7.64
N LEU A 148 -15.11 -6.12 8.17
CA LEU A 148 -13.85 -6.66 8.74
C LEU A 148 -12.77 -6.93 7.68
N ARG A 149 -13.16 -7.15 6.42
CA ARG A 149 -12.22 -7.35 5.30
C ARG A 149 -11.94 -6.07 4.52
N ARG A 150 -12.57 -4.95 4.90
CA ARG A 150 -12.46 -3.69 4.19
C ARG A 150 -11.15 -3.02 4.57
N THR A 151 -10.27 -2.86 3.58
CA THR A 151 -9.06 -2.06 3.72
C THR A 151 -9.22 -0.73 3.00
N PHE A 152 -8.48 0.28 3.45
CA PHE A 152 -8.44 1.61 2.85
C PHE A 152 -7.03 1.88 2.35
N SER A 153 -6.88 2.47 1.16
CA SER A 153 -5.55 2.86 0.69
C SER A 153 -5.00 4.01 1.55
N LEU A 154 -3.69 4.08 1.75
CA LEU A 154 -3.06 5.19 2.48
C LEU A 154 -3.44 6.55 1.86
N GLU A 155 -3.27 6.70 0.54
CA GLU A 155 -3.63 7.92 -0.22
C GLU A 155 -5.12 8.24 -0.11
N SER A 156 -5.98 7.23 -0.12
CA SER A 156 -7.44 7.42 -0.01
C SER A 156 -7.84 8.14 1.26
N THR A 157 -7.02 8.08 2.31
CA THR A 157 -7.31 8.72 3.59
C THR A 157 -6.84 10.17 3.66
N GLY A 158 -6.07 10.65 2.68
CA GLY A 158 -5.50 11.99 2.68
C GLY A 158 -3.98 12.04 2.79
N VAL A 159 -3.31 10.91 2.96
CA VAL A 159 -1.85 10.84 3.14
C VAL A 159 -1.12 11.09 1.81
N ILE A 160 -0.15 11.98 1.83
CA ILE A 160 0.73 12.25 0.68
C ILE A 160 1.87 11.22 0.72
N VAL A 161 1.74 10.13 -0.02
CA VAL A 161 2.63 8.97 0.12
C VAL A 161 4.03 9.23 -0.43
N SER A 162 4.18 10.10 -1.44
CA SER A 162 5.49 10.59 -1.90
C SER A 162 6.26 11.30 -0.79
N GLU A 163 5.61 12.23 -0.08
CA GLU A 163 6.23 12.90 1.06
C GLU A 163 6.54 11.95 2.23
N VAL A 164 5.70 10.92 2.47
CA VAL A 164 6.00 9.87 3.45
C VAL A 164 7.30 9.15 3.08
N ALA A 165 7.45 8.78 1.81
CA ALA A 165 8.64 8.08 1.32
C ALA A 165 9.89 8.94 1.50
N GLU A 166 9.84 10.20 1.08
CA GLU A 166 10.98 11.12 1.19
C GLU A 166 11.34 11.42 2.65
N LYS A 167 10.36 11.83 3.47
CA LYS A 167 10.60 12.31 4.84
C LYS A 167 10.98 11.20 5.81
N PHE A 168 10.39 10.01 5.67
CA PHE A 168 10.52 8.95 6.68
C PHE A 168 11.26 7.71 6.20
N LEU A 169 11.27 7.46 4.89
CA LEU A 169 11.91 6.28 4.32
C LEU A 169 13.21 6.61 3.57
N GLY A 170 13.47 7.90 3.31
CA GLY A 170 14.70 8.39 2.70
C GLY A 170 14.82 8.03 1.22
N PHE A 171 13.71 7.89 0.50
CA PHE A 171 13.72 7.60 -0.94
C PHE A 171 12.54 8.24 -1.68
N GLU A 172 12.71 8.45 -2.98
CA GLU A 172 11.66 8.94 -3.88
C GLU A 172 10.74 7.81 -4.34
N LEU A 173 9.46 8.08 -4.54
CA LEU A 173 8.55 7.14 -5.18
C LEU A 173 8.66 7.24 -6.70
N PHE A 174 8.74 6.08 -7.34
CA PHE A 174 8.69 5.98 -8.79
C PHE A 174 7.41 5.29 -9.25
N TRP A 175 6.96 5.70 -10.44
CA TRP A 175 5.87 5.08 -11.16
C TRP A 175 6.32 4.76 -12.57
N TRP A 176 5.75 3.72 -13.17
CA TRP A 176 5.90 3.52 -14.60
C TRP A 176 5.32 4.71 -15.36
N ASP A 177 6.07 5.21 -16.34
CA ASP A 177 5.55 6.18 -17.28
C ASP A 177 4.77 5.46 -18.38
N ARG A 178 3.50 5.84 -18.56
CA ARG A 178 2.63 5.26 -19.58
C ARG A 178 3.00 5.73 -20.99
N PHE A 179 3.58 6.91 -21.11
CA PHE A 179 3.86 7.58 -22.37
C PHE A 179 5.34 7.44 -22.78
N ASN A 180 6.24 7.27 -21.82
CA ASN A 180 7.64 6.98 -22.08
C ASN A 180 7.98 5.49 -21.88
N LYS A 181 7.99 4.72 -22.97
CA LYS A 181 8.29 3.27 -22.95
C LYS A 181 9.73 2.93 -22.56
N ASP A 182 10.65 3.88 -22.77
CA ASP A 182 12.09 3.73 -22.54
C ASP A 182 12.48 4.17 -21.12
N TYR A 183 11.54 4.74 -20.37
CA TYR A 183 11.72 5.01 -18.95
C TYR A 183 11.60 3.72 -18.13
N TYR A 184 12.65 3.47 -17.34
CA TYR A 184 12.69 2.44 -16.32
C TYR A 184 12.99 3.12 -14.97
N PRO A 185 12.12 2.98 -13.97
CA PRO A 185 12.43 3.47 -12.64
C PRO A 185 13.57 2.64 -12.03
N ALA A 186 14.23 3.13 -10.98
CA ALA A 186 15.25 2.32 -10.30
C ALA A 186 14.65 1.11 -9.58
N TYR A 187 13.42 1.26 -9.08
CA TYR A 187 12.69 0.24 -8.34
C TYR A 187 11.18 0.54 -8.37
N MET A 188 10.40 -0.45 -7.95
CA MET A 188 8.99 -0.29 -7.66
C MET A 188 8.73 -0.58 -6.19
N THR A 189 7.88 0.25 -5.57
CA THR A 189 7.59 0.20 -4.13
C THR A 189 6.10 0.14 -3.86
N LYS A 190 5.73 -0.56 -2.79
CA LYS A 190 4.42 -0.46 -2.14
C LYS A 190 4.61 0.01 -0.71
N ILE A 191 3.89 1.05 -0.30
CA ILE A 191 3.88 1.56 1.07
C ILE A 191 2.52 1.30 1.69
N VAL A 192 2.51 0.64 2.85
CA VAL A 192 1.33 0.38 3.68
C VAL A 192 1.55 0.97 5.06
N SER A 193 0.50 1.06 5.88
CA SER A 193 0.65 1.46 7.27
C SER A 193 -0.22 0.66 8.21
N ILE A 194 0.28 0.45 9.42
CA ILE A 194 -0.49 -0.03 10.56
C ILE A 194 -0.59 1.13 11.55
N LEU A 195 -1.77 1.71 11.68
CA LEU A 195 -2.04 2.67 12.73
C LEU A 195 -2.24 1.93 14.05
N GLY A 196 -1.75 2.49 15.14
CA GLY A 196 -1.87 1.88 16.46
C GLY A 196 -1.35 2.76 17.58
N ASN A 197 -1.25 2.18 18.77
CA ASN A 197 -0.72 2.86 19.96
C ASN A 197 0.66 2.35 20.39
N GLN A 198 1.18 1.35 19.67
CA GLN A 198 2.51 0.77 19.88
C GLN A 198 3.25 0.66 18.56
N PRO A 199 4.58 0.79 18.55
CA PRO A 199 5.38 0.51 17.36
C PRO A 199 5.28 -0.98 17.02
N ILE A 200 5.38 -1.32 15.74
CA ILE A 200 5.68 -2.70 15.33
C ILE A 200 7.18 -2.96 15.44
N ASP A 201 7.54 -4.20 15.71
CA ASP A 201 8.94 -4.60 15.86
C ASP A 201 9.37 -5.68 14.85
N ASN A 202 10.63 -6.12 14.96
CA ASN A 202 11.20 -7.18 14.13
C ASN A 202 10.42 -8.49 14.22
N SER A 203 9.84 -8.80 15.37
CA SER A 203 9.12 -10.06 15.59
C SER A 203 7.79 -10.08 14.84
N ASP A 204 7.06 -8.95 14.83
CA ASP A 204 5.84 -8.76 14.05
C ASP A 204 6.10 -9.00 12.56
N ILE A 205 7.18 -8.43 12.04
CA ILE A 205 7.53 -8.55 10.61
C ILE A 205 8.04 -9.95 10.29
N SER A 206 8.96 -10.49 11.10
CA SER A 206 9.58 -11.81 10.84
C SER A 206 8.57 -12.95 10.88
N ALA A 207 7.54 -12.86 11.71
CA ALA A 207 6.47 -13.86 11.78
C ALA A 207 5.71 -14.00 10.45
N LEU A 208 5.62 -12.94 9.63
CA LEU A 208 4.90 -12.93 8.36
C LEU A 208 5.73 -13.37 7.15
N LEU A 209 7.02 -13.59 7.37
CA LEU A 209 7.99 -13.92 6.33
C LEU A 209 8.45 -15.38 6.35
N LYS A 210 7.97 -16.15 7.33
CA LYS A 210 8.02 -17.60 7.33
C LYS A 210 7.06 -18.16 6.27
#